data_AF-A2TLS6-F1
#
_entry.id   AF-A2TLS6-F1
#
_cell.length_a   1.000
_cell.length_b   1.000
_cell.length_c   1.000
_cell.angle_alpha   90.00
_cell.angle_beta   90.00
_cell.angle_gamma   90.00
#
_symmetry.space_group_name_H-M   'P 1'
#
loop_
_entity.id
_entity.type
_entity.pdbx_description
1 polymer ?
#
loop_
_entity_poly.entity_id
_entity_poly.type
_entity_poly.pdbx_seq_one_letter_code
_entity_poly.pdbx_strand_id
1 'polypeptide(L)'
;WRTDEEFAREMLAGINPVTIRRLKEFPPASKLDRKAFGDQTSLITKENIAHNLKGLRIDQAIDENRLFILDHHDSIMPYLRRINTTSTKAYASRTLLFLQDDGTLKPLAIELSLPHPNGDQFGCTGKVYTPSSQGIKSSIWQLAKAYVAVNDTGYHQLISHWLRTHAVMEPFIIATNRQLSVLHPIYKLLHPHFRDNMNVNALARQVLINAFGILETTVFPAKFSMEWSSAMYKNWVFPDQALPADLIKRGMAVEDSSSSHGVRLLIEDYPYAVDG
;
A
#
# COMPACT_ATOMS: atom_id res chain seq x y z
N TRP A 1 -18.40 -5.72 -3.25
CA TRP A 1 -17.06 -5.93 -3.82
C TRP A 1 -16.88 -5.33 -5.23
N ARG A 2 -17.78 -5.52 -6.20
CA ARG A 2 -17.57 -5.00 -7.57
C ARG A 2 -17.77 -3.50 -7.75
N THR A 3 -18.46 -2.84 -6.84
CA THR A 3 -18.76 -1.40 -6.88
C THR A 3 -17.48 -0.56 -6.71
N ASP A 4 -17.51 0.69 -7.14
CA ASP A 4 -16.38 1.61 -6.99
C ASP A 4 -16.28 2.12 -5.53
N GLU A 5 -17.44 2.27 -4.89
CA GLU A 5 -17.59 2.64 -3.49
C GLU A 5 -16.92 1.60 -2.59
N GLU A 6 -17.18 0.31 -2.80
CA GLU A 6 -16.57 -0.75 -1.97
C GLU A 6 -15.07 -0.87 -2.22
N PHE A 7 -14.65 -0.76 -3.49
CA PHE A 7 -13.23 -0.79 -3.86
C PHE A 7 -12.43 0.32 -3.16
N ALA A 8 -12.99 1.53 -3.05
CA ALA A 8 -12.35 2.62 -2.35
C ALA A 8 -12.48 2.51 -0.81
N ARG A 9 -13.65 2.09 -0.30
CA ARG A 9 -13.91 1.91 1.13
C ARG A 9 -12.97 0.89 1.77
N GLU A 10 -12.66 -0.20 1.09
CA GLU A 10 -11.71 -1.22 1.58
C GLU A 10 -10.29 -0.67 1.80
N MET A 11 -9.92 0.46 1.18
CA MET A 11 -8.63 1.11 1.45
C MET A 11 -8.56 1.82 2.81
N LEU A 12 -9.72 2.04 3.45
CA LEU A 12 -9.85 2.65 4.78
C LEU A 12 -10.32 1.65 5.85
N ALA A 13 -11.06 0.61 5.44
CA ALA A 13 -11.75 -0.30 6.36
C ALA A 13 -11.79 -1.76 5.86
N GLY A 14 -10.90 -2.11 4.93
CA GLY A 14 -10.73 -3.48 4.44
C GLY A 14 -9.55 -4.18 5.12
N ILE A 15 -8.97 -5.16 4.43
CA ILE A 15 -7.87 -5.98 4.98
C ILE A 15 -6.52 -5.24 5.06
N ASN A 16 -6.32 -4.21 4.22
CA ASN A 16 -5.07 -3.45 4.16
C ASN A 16 -5.31 -1.93 4.29
N PRO A 17 -5.90 -1.47 5.40
CA PRO A 17 -6.32 -0.09 5.56
C PRO A 17 -5.16 0.83 5.93
N VAL A 18 -3.91 0.50 5.59
CA VAL A 18 -2.68 1.18 6.07
C VAL A 18 -1.79 1.68 4.94
N THR A 19 -2.24 1.57 3.68
CA THR A 19 -1.38 1.88 2.51
C THR A 19 -1.76 3.17 1.80
N ILE A 20 -3.04 3.57 1.85
CA ILE A 20 -3.52 4.82 1.24
C ILE A 20 -2.81 6.05 1.82
N ARG A 21 -2.55 7.03 0.96
CA ARG A 21 -1.85 8.28 1.29
C ARG A 21 -2.61 9.47 0.71
N ARG A 22 -2.42 10.65 1.29
CA ARG A 22 -2.82 11.90 0.65
C ARG A 22 -1.92 12.19 -0.54
N LEU A 23 -2.52 12.61 -1.66
CA LEU A 23 -1.80 13.09 -2.82
C LEU A 23 -1.34 14.53 -2.56
N LYS A 24 -0.02 14.78 -2.65
CA LYS A 24 0.58 16.09 -2.37
C LYS A 24 0.90 16.90 -3.62
N GLU A 25 1.06 16.23 -4.75
CA GLU A 25 1.41 16.85 -6.03
C GLU A 25 0.76 16.08 -7.18
N PHE A 26 0.52 16.76 -8.30
CA PHE A 26 -0.03 16.16 -9.50
C PHE A 26 0.77 16.60 -10.74
N PRO A 27 1.15 15.68 -11.64
CA PRO A 27 0.93 14.22 -11.56
C PRO A 27 1.73 13.56 -10.42
N PRO A 28 1.33 12.36 -9.94
CA PRO A 28 2.09 11.65 -8.91
C PRO A 28 3.52 11.38 -9.37
N ALA A 29 4.52 11.76 -8.56
CA ALA A 29 5.92 11.54 -8.88
C ALA A 29 6.43 10.18 -8.37
N SER A 30 7.30 9.54 -9.17
CA SER A 30 8.09 8.40 -8.74
C SER A 30 9.38 8.86 -8.05
N LYS A 31 9.80 8.11 -7.03
CA LYS A 31 11.07 8.27 -6.30
C LYS A 31 12.13 7.27 -6.75
N LEU A 32 11.85 6.46 -7.77
CA LEU A 32 12.83 5.54 -8.34
C LEU A 32 14.02 6.32 -8.92
N ASP A 33 15.21 5.74 -8.83
CA ASP A 33 16.41 6.32 -9.43
C ASP A 33 16.24 6.43 -10.94
N ARG A 34 16.16 7.66 -11.45
CA ARG A 34 15.99 7.96 -12.88
C ARG A 34 17.13 7.39 -13.73
N LYS A 35 18.33 7.19 -13.18
CA LYS A 35 19.43 6.55 -13.92
C LYS A 35 19.18 5.06 -14.12
N ALA A 36 18.65 4.37 -13.11
CA ALA A 36 18.38 2.95 -13.15
C ALA A 36 17.05 2.61 -13.86
N PHE A 37 16.03 3.46 -13.71
CA PHE A 37 14.67 3.19 -14.14
C PHE A 37 14.14 4.15 -15.21
N GLY A 38 14.94 5.10 -15.70
CA GLY A 38 14.51 6.05 -16.73
C GLY A 38 13.36 6.96 -16.30
N ASP A 39 12.59 7.46 -17.26
CA ASP A 39 11.42 8.31 -16.99
C ASP A 39 10.25 7.49 -16.44
N GLN A 40 9.86 7.82 -15.21
CA GLN A 40 8.78 7.18 -14.45
C GLN A 40 7.64 8.18 -14.15
N THR A 41 7.55 9.26 -14.94
CA THR A 41 6.47 10.25 -14.84
C THR A 41 5.13 9.55 -15.03
N SER A 42 4.18 9.79 -14.12
CA SER A 42 2.84 9.19 -14.21
C SER A 42 2.13 9.61 -15.50
N LEU A 43 1.47 8.64 -16.12
CA LEU A 43 0.68 8.81 -17.34
C LEU A 43 -0.70 9.45 -17.07
N ILE A 44 -1.10 9.62 -15.81
CA ILE A 44 -2.38 10.22 -15.44
C ILE A 44 -2.34 11.72 -15.75
N THR A 45 -3.19 12.15 -16.69
CA THR A 45 -3.29 13.56 -17.09
C THR A 45 -4.44 14.27 -16.39
N LYS A 46 -4.45 15.60 -16.46
CA LYS A 46 -5.52 16.41 -15.86
C LYS A 46 -6.89 16.06 -16.44
N GLU A 47 -6.94 15.81 -17.75
CA GLU A 47 -8.16 15.47 -18.49
C GLU A 47 -8.77 14.15 -18.01
N ASN A 48 -7.93 13.21 -17.55
CA ASN A 48 -8.41 11.93 -17.04
C ASN A 48 -9.28 12.08 -15.78
N ILE A 49 -9.01 13.09 -14.94
CA ILE A 49 -9.65 13.20 -13.62
C ILE A 49 -10.52 14.45 -13.42
N ALA A 50 -10.29 15.52 -14.17
CA ALA A 50 -10.93 16.82 -13.94
C ALA A 50 -12.47 16.77 -13.89
N HIS A 51 -13.09 15.94 -14.74
CA HIS A 51 -14.55 15.82 -14.82
C HIS A 51 -15.20 15.17 -13.58
N ASN A 52 -14.41 14.58 -12.67
CA ASN A 52 -14.90 13.88 -11.49
C ASN A 52 -14.55 14.57 -10.16
N LEU A 53 -14.05 15.82 -10.19
CA LEU A 53 -13.64 16.59 -9.01
C LEU A 53 -14.72 17.55 -8.47
N LYS A 54 -15.99 17.32 -8.82
CA LYS A 54 -17.14 18.17 -8.41
C LYS A 54 -16.94 19.68 -8.69
N GLY A 55 -16.27 20.02 -9.80
CA GLY A 55 -16.00 21.40 -10.20
C GLY A 55 -14.74 22.03 -9.62
N LEU A 56 -14.03 21.35 -8.71
CA LEU A 56 -12.73 21.79 -8.23
C LEU A 56 -11.65 21.62 -9.30
N ARG A 57 -10.71 22.57 -9.34
CA ARG A 57 -9.44 22.33 -10.04
C ARG A 57 -8.56 21.38 -9.21
N ILE A 58 -7.59 20.75 -9.86
CA ILE A 58 -6.70 19.76 -9.22
C ILE A 58 -5.88 20.40 -8.08
N ASP A 59 -5.35 21.61 -8.29
CA ASP A 59 -4.63 22.39 -7.26
C ASP A 59 -5.51 22.61 -6.03
N GLN A 60 -6.76 23.05 -6.25
CA GLN A 60 -7.72 23.26 -5.16
C GLN A 60 -8.03 21.96 -4.43
N ALA A 61 -8.24 20.86 -5.15
CA ALA A 61 -8.53 19.57 -4.54
C ALA A 61 -7.35 19.00 -3.73
N ILE A 62 -6.10 19.33 -4.10
CA ILE A 62 -4.91 18.99 -3.29
C ILE A 62 -4.86 19.85 -2.02
N ASP A 63 -5.04 21.17 -2.17
CA ASP A 63 -4.97 22.13 -1.08
C ASP A 63 -6.07 21.90 -0.03
N GLU A 64 -7.26 21.50 -0.48
CA GLU A 64 -8.38 21.10 0.37
C GLU A 64 -8.23 19.67 0.94
N ASN A 65 -7.11 18.99 0.71
CA ASN A 65 -6.84 17.62 1.15
C ASN A 65 -7.86 16.58 0.67
N ARG A 66 -8.41 16.77 -0.53
CA ARG A 66 -9.44 15.90 -1.11
C ARG A 66 -8.91 14.85 -2.08
N LEU A 67 -7.63 14.90 -2.45
CA LEU A 67 -7.02 13.91 -3.33
C LEU A 67 -6.14 12.93 -2.57
N PHE A 68 -6.35 11.65 -2.84
CA PHE A 68 -5.66 10.53 -2.22
C PHE A 68 -5.13 9.57 -3.29
N ILE A 69 -4.17 8.75 -2.90
CA ILE A 69 -3.53 7.79 -3.78
C ILE A 69 -3.25 6.48 -3.04
N LEU A 70 -3.57 5.37 -3.71
CA LEU A 70 -2.99 4.06 -3.43
C LEU A 70 -1.87 3.82 -4.45
N ASP A 71 -0.62 3.99 -4.01
CA ASP A 71 0.56 3.95 -4.87
C ASP A 71 1.40 2.70 -4.61
N HIS A 72 1.28 1.71 -5.49
CA HIS A 72 2.10 0.50 -5.47
C HIS A 72 3.25 0.55 -6.48
N HIS A 73 3.33 1.60 -7.30
CA HIS A 73 4.20 1.66 -8.46
C HIS A 73 5.67 1.48 -8.09
N ASP A 74 6.20 2.32 -7.20
CA ASP A 74 7.62 2.32 -6.85
C ASP A 74 8.03 1.07 -6.06
N SER A 75 7.07 0.46 -5.35
CA SER A 75 7.33 -0.79 -4.63
C SER A 75 7.46 -1.98 -5.58
N ILE A 76 6.72 -2.00 -6.69
CA ILE A 76 6.61 -3.16 -7.59
C ILE A 76 7.51 -3.03 -8.82
N MET A 77 7.64 -1.83 -9.39
CA MET A 77 8.36 -1.59 -10.65
C MET A 77 9.77 -2.20 -10.68
N PRO A 78 10.60 -2.11 -9.62
CA PRO A 78 11.93 -2.73 -9.61
C PRO A 78 11.96 -4.26 -9.76
N TYR A 79 10.86 -4.94 -9.43
CA TYR A 79 10.74 -6.40 -9.49
C TYR A 79 9.91 -6.87 -10.69
N LEU A 80 9.14 -5.97 -11.29
CA LEU A 80 8.06 -6.32 -12.20
C LEU A 80 8.53 -7.07 -13.45
N ARG A 81 9.69 -6.72 -14.01
CA ARG A 81 10.27 -7.44 -15.15
C ARG A 81 10.51 -8.90 -14.81
N ARG A 82 11.15 -9.17 -13.66
CA ARG A 82 11.47 -10.52 -13.18
C ARG A 82 10.19 -11.30 -12.86
N ILE A 83 9.25 -10.68 -12.15
CA ILE A 83 7.95 -11.28 -11.82
C ILE A 83 7.21 -11.72 -13.10
N ASN A 84 7.18 -10.87 -14.12
CA ASN A 84 6.49 -11.16 -15.38
C ASN A 84 7.18 -12.24 -16.23
N THR A 85 8.38 -12.71 -15.89
CA THR A 85 8.99 -13.92 -16.48
C THR A 85 8.43 -15.23 -15.91
N THR A 86 7.70 -15.16 -14.80
CA THR A 86 7.05 -16.33 -14.20
C THR A 86 5.69 -16.62 -14.89
N SER A 87 4.93 -17.57 -14.36
CA SER A 87 3.54 -17.81 -14.78
C SER A 87 2.61 -16.64 -14.45
N THR A 88 3.02 -15.71 -13.57
CA THR A 88 2.23 -14.53 -13.21
C THR A 88 2.42 -13.40 -14.22
N LYS A 89 1.41 -12.53 -14.33
CA LYS A 89 1.48 -11.26 -15.07
C LYS A 89 0.87 -10.18 -14.21
N ALA A 90 1.67 -9.17 -13.89
CA ALA A 90 1.30 -8.06 -13.05
C ALA A 90 1.63 -6.73 -13.73
N TYR A 91 1.07 -5.67 -13.14
CA TYR A 91 1.41 -4.28 -13.42
C TYR A 91 1.86 -3.63 -12.11
N ALA A 92 2.57 -2.52 -12.23
CA ALA A 92 2.77 -1.58 -11.13
C ALA A 92 1.62 -0.57 -11.19
N SER A 93 0.75 -0.56 -10.19
CA SER A 93 -0.46 0.26 -10.21
C SER A 93 -0.35 1.55 -9.39
N ARG A 94 -1.03 2.60 -9.86
CA ARG A 94 -1.41 3.77 -9.06
C ARG A 94 -2.90 3.98 -9.18
N THR A 95 -3.57 4.25 -8.06
CA THR A 95 -5.01 4.57 -8.04
C THR A 95 -5.20 5.94 -7.42
N LEU A 96 -5.81 6.88 -8.14
CA LEU A 96 -6.21 8.17 -7.58
C LEU A 96 -7.63 8.11 -7.06
N LEU A 97 -7.86 8.72 -5.90
CA LEU A 97 -9.15 8.79 -5.24
C LEU A 97 -9.48 10.22 -4.85
N PHE A 98 -10.77 10.53 -4.82
CA PHE A 98 -11.32 11.81 -4.38
C PHE A 98 -12.20 11.61 -3.16
N LEU A 99 -11.98 12.41 -2.12
CA LEU A 99 -12.85 12.48 -0.95
C LEU A 99 -14.06 13.35 -1.28
N GLN A 100 -15.24 12.74 -1.25
CA GLN A 100 -16.51 13.39 -1.52
C GLN A 100 -17.00 14.16 -0.29
N ASP A 101 -17.96 15.06 -0.49
CA ASP A 101 -18.52 15.88 0.61
C ASP A 101 -19.35 15.06 1.61
N ASP A 102 -19.74 13.83 1.23
CA ASP A 102 -20.41 12.87 2.11
C ASP A 102 -19.41 12.01 2.92
N GLY A 103 -18.10 12.33 2.85
CA GLY A 103 -17.03 11.62 3.56
C GLY A 103 -16.53 10.35 2.87
N THR A 104 -17.13 9.92 1.75
CA THR A 104 -16.72 8.69 1.06
C THR A 104 -15.62 8.93 0.02
N LEU A 105 -14.81 7.90 -0.24
CA LEU A 105 -13.81 7.93 -1.30
C LEU A 105 -14.40 7.44 -2.63
N LYS A 106 -14.11 8.17 -3.71
CA LYS A 106 -14.44 7.82 -5.09
C LYS A 106 -13.17 7.58 -5.90
N PRO A 107 -12.97 6.42 -6.55
CA PRO A 107 -11.84 6.22 -7.45
C PRO A 107 -11.99 7.08 -8.70
N LEU A 108 -10.89 7.71 -9.14
CA LEU A 108 -10.84 8.62 -10.28
C LEU A 108 -10.16 8.01 -11.50
N ALA A 109 -9.03 7.35 -11.28
CA ALA A 109 -8.22 6.76 -12.33
C ALA A 109 -7.32 5.66 -11.76
N ILE A 110 -7.00 4.68 -12.61
CA ILE A 110 -5.99 3.64 -12.36
C ILE A 110 -4.96 3.71 -13.48
N GLU A 111 -3.71 3.92 -13.11
CA GLU A 111 -2.56 3.73 -13.99
C GLU A 111 -2.03 2.31 -13.82
N LEU A 112 -1.86 1.59 -14.93
CA LEU A 112 -1.18 0.29 -14.96
C LEU A 112 0.10 0.41 -15.78
N SER A 113 1.24 0.38 -15.08
CA SER A 113 2.57 0.56 -15.68
C SER A 113 3.32 -0.77 -15.77
N LEU A 114 4.14 -0.88 -16.81
CA LEU A 114 5.09 -1.95 -17.09
C LEU A 114 6.49 -1.35 -17.28
N PRO A 115 7.56 -2.11 -16.99
CA PRO A 115 8.90 -1.70 -17.37
C PRO A 115 9.00 -1.58 -18.89
N HIS A 116 9.78 -0.62 -19.39
CA HIS A 116 9.93 -0.44 -20.83
C HIS A 116 10.51 -1.73 -21.49
N PRO A 117 9.97 -2.21 -22.62
CA PRO A 117 10.38 -3.51 -23.20
C PRO A 117 11.90 -3.67 -23.39
N ASN A 118 12.59 -2.59 -23.80
CA ASN A 118 14.03 -2.59 -24.10
C ASN A 118 14.96 -2.54 -22.86
N GLY A 119 14.42 -2.40 -21.64
CA GLY A 119 15.21 -2.30 -20.41
C GLY A 119 14.65 -1.30 -19.42
N ASP A 120 14.93 -1.49 -18.13
CA ASP A 120 14.36 -0.67 -17.05
C ASP A 120 14.85 0.78 -17.12
N GLN A 121 16.08 1.01 -17.59
CA GLN A 121 16.68 2.33 -17.76
C GLN A 121 15.95 3.24 -18.77
N PHE A 122 15.02 2.68 -19.55
CA PHE A 122 14.25 3.42 -20.56
C PHE A 122 12.89 3.89 -20.06
N GLY A 123 12.58 3.75 -18.77
CA GLY A 123 11.31 4.23 -18.20
C GLY A 123 10.26 3.15 -18.07
N CYS A 124 9.01 3.59 -17.97
CA CYS A 124 7.84 2.72 -18.01
C CYS A 124 6.97 2.97 -19.24
N THR A 125 6.21 1.95 -19.65
CA THR A 125 5.07 2.10 -20.55
C THR A 125 3.81 1.69 -19.80
N GLY A 126 2.64 2.14 -20.24
CA GLY A 126 1.42 1.83 -19.49
C GLY A 126 0.17 2.41 -20.11
N LYS A 127 -0.94 2.27 -19.39
CA LYS A 127 -2.24 2.84 -19.76
C LYS A 127 -2.95 3.35 -18.50
N VAL A 128 -3.74 4.39 -18.71
CA VAL A 128 -4.64 4.94 -17.69
C VAL A 128 -6.06 4.52 -18.01
N TYR A 129 -6.77 4.08 -16.98
CA TYR A 129 -8.16 3.65 -17.02
C TYR A 129 -8.97 4.53 -16.09
N THR A 130 -10.16 4.93 -16.52
CA THR A 130 -11.09 5.74 -15.73
C THR A 130 -12.41 4.97 -15.52
N PRO A 131 -13.16 5.28 -14.45
CA PRO A 131 -14.46 4.67 -14.19
C PRO A 131 -15.40 4.74 -15.40
N SER A 132 -16.06 3.63 -15.70
CA SER A 132 -17.10 3.54 -16.73
C SER A 132 -18.12 2.48 -16.35
N SER A 133 -19.40 2.77 -16.53
CA SER A 133 -20.51 1.82 -16.29
C SER A 133 -21.02 1.16 -17.57
N GLN A 134 -20.54 1.58 -18.74
CA GLN A 134 -21.10 1.18 -20.03
C GLN A 134 -20.20 0.24 -20.84
N GLY A 135 -20.80 -0.83 -21.38
CA GLY A 135 -20.21 -1.73 -22.37
C GLY A 135 -18.85 -2.31 -21.98
N ILE A 136 -17.98 -2.50 -22.99
CA ILE A 136 -16.63 -3.06 -22.82
C ILE A 136 -15.76 -2.25 -21.85
N LYS A 137 -15.98 -0.93 -21.77
CA LYS A 137 -15.21 -0.05 -20.88
C LYS A 137 -15.45 -0.35 -19.41
N SER A 138 -16.67 -0.78 -19.04
CA SER A 138 -16.97 -1.24 -17.68
C SER A 138 -16.18 -2.49 -17.30
N SER A 139 -16.11 -3.47 -18.20
CA SER A 139 -15.32 -4.68 -17.98
C SER A 139 -13.81 -4.38 -17.88
N ILE A 140 -13.30 -3.47 -18.71
CA ILE A 140 -11.90 -3.02 -18.66
C ILE A 140 -11.61 -2.31 -17.33
N TRP A 141 -12.50 -1.43 -16.87
CA TRP A 141 -12.37 -0.76 -15.58
C TRP A 141 -12.36 -1.76 -14.42
N GLN A 142 -13.25 -2.75 -14.46
CA GLN A 142 -13.27 -3.81 -13.45
C GLN A 142 -11.93 -4.58 -13.44
N LEU A 143 -11.40 -4.93 -14.61
CA LEU A 143 -10.10 -5.59 -14.72
C LEU A 143 -8.95 -4.72 -14.20
N ALA A 144 -8.99 -3.39 -14.42
CA ALA A 144 -8.01 -2.48 -13.85
C ALA A 144 -8.04 -2.50 -12.32
N LYS A 145 -9.24 -2.47 -11.70
CA LYS A 145 -9.42 -2.65 -10.25
C LYS A 145 -8.91 -4.00 -9.77
N ALA A 146 -9.10 -5.07 -10.54
CA ALA A 146 -8.57 -6.39 -10.21
C ALA A 146 -7.03 -6.41 -10.16
N TYR A 147 -6.34 -5.74 -11.09
CA TYR A 147 -4.87 -5.61 -11.01
C TYR A 147 -4.40 -4.80 -9.81
N VAL A 148 -5.13 -3.75 -9.42
CA VAL A 148 -4.86 -3.03 -8.16
C VAL A 148 -5.03 -3.95 -6.96
N ALA A 149 -6.11 -4.73 -6.91
CA ALA A 149 -6.35 -5.69 -5.83
C ALA A 149 -5.26 -6.78 -5.76
N VAL A 150 -4.71 -7.23 -6.90
CA VAL A 150 -3.56 -8.15 -6.94
C VAL A 150 -2.31 -7.52 -6.33
N ASN A 151 -2.01 -6.27 -6.68
CA ASN A 151 -0.90 -5.52 -6.08
C ASN A 151 -1.10 -5.35 -4.57
N ASP A 152 -2.28 -4.88 -4.16
CA ASP A 152 -2.59 -4.57 -2.77
C ASP A 152 -2.62 -5.83 -1.89
N THR A 153 -3.16 -6.94 -2.38
CA THR A 153 -3.15 -8.22 -1.67
C THR A 153 -1.72 -8.75 -1.48
N GLY A 154 -0.87 -8.65 -2.51
CA GLY A 154 0.53 -9.05 -2.40
C GLY A 154 1.31 -8.17 -1.42
N TYR A 155 1.08 -6.85 -1.48
CA TYR A 155 1.67 -5.89 -0.55
C TYR A 155 1.19 -6.15 0.89
N HIS A 156 -0.11 -6.34 1.08
CA HIS A 156 -0.72 -6.69 2.35
C HIS A 156 -0.06 -7.94 2.96
N GLN A 157 -0.07 -9.06 2.24
CA GLN A 157 0.41 -10.34 2.79
C GLN A 157 1.89 -10.30 3.15
N LEU A 158 2.74 -9.74 2.28
CA LEU A 158 4.19 -9.81 2.44
C LEU A 158 4.80 -8.64 3.23
N ILE A 159 4.14 -7.47 3.22
CA ILE A 159 4.66 -6.24 3.81
C ILE A 159 3.82 -5.85 5.03
N SER A 160 2.56 -5.47 4.84
CA SER A 160 1.73 -4.97 5.96
C SER A 160 1.52 -6.03 7.04
N HIS A 161 1.36 -7.29 6.65
CA HIS A 161 1.14 -8.42 7.53
C HIS A 161 2.46 -9.11 7.89
N TRP A 162 3.05 -9.90 6.99
CA TRP A 162 4.24 -10.69 7.32
C TRP A 162 5.41 -9.83 7.84
N LEU A 163 5.85 -8.83 7.08
CA LEU A 163 7.04 -8.07 7.47
C LEU A 163 6.78 -7.23 8.72
N ARG A 164 5.74 -6.37 8.69
CA ARG A 164 5.50 -5.33 9.70
C ARG A 164 4.86 -5.84 11.00
N THR A 165 4.41 -7.10 11.06
CA THR A 165 3.96 -7.72 12.31
C THR A 165 4.78 -8.96 12.66
N HIS A 166 4.73 -10.01 11.84
CA HIS A 166 5.37 -11.29 12.16
C HIS A 166 6.89 -11.17 12.27
N ALA A 167 7.54 -10.71 11.21
CA ALA A 167 9.00 -10.75 11.10
C ALA A 167 9.69 -9.74 12.03
N VAL A 168 9.16 -8.51 12.14
CA VAL A 168 9.77 -7.47 13.00
C VAL A 168 9.55 -7.70 14.49
N MET A 169 8.51 -8.45 14.89
CA MET A 169 8.26 -8.73 16.31
C MET A 169 9.16 -9.81 16.89
N GLU A 170 9.51 -10.84 16.11
CA GLU A 170 10.32 -11.98 16.58
C GLU A 170 11.66 -11.58 17.24
N PRO A 171 12.43 -10.60 16.74
CA PRO A 171 13.62 -10.09 17.43
C PRO A 171 13.37 -9.55 18.84
N PHE A 172 12.24 -8.88 19.08
CA PHE A 172 11.89 -8.36 20.41
C PHE A 172 11.57 -9.49 21.40
N ILE A 173 10.95 -10.58 20.91
CA ILE A 173 10.67 -11.78 21.71
C ILE A 173 11.97 -12.43 22.15
N ILE A 174 12.90 -12.60 21.20
CA ILE A 174 14.22 -13.19 21.46
C ILE A 174 15.00 -12.32 22.45
N ALA A 175 15.07 -11.01 22.24
CA ALA A 175 15.78 -10.09 23.12
C ALA A 175 15.19 -10.09 24.55
N THR A 176 13.86 -10.03 24.67
CA THR A 176 13.16 -10.04 25.96
C THR A 176 13.47 -11.29 26.77
N ASN A 177 13.36 -12.48 26.17
CA ASN A 177 13.65 -13.74 26.89
C ASN A 177 15.13 -13.93 27.20
N ARG A 178 16.04 -13.35 26.40
CA ARG A 178 17.49 -13.48 26.61
C ARG A 178 18.04 -12.50 27.64
N GLN A 179 17.43 -11.32 27.78
CA GLN A 179 18.02 -10.21 28.54
C GLN A 179 17.20 -9.80 29.76
N LEU A 180 15.92 -10.17 29.86
CA LEU A 180 15.06 -9.82 30.98
C LEU A 180 14.65 -11.08 31.74
N SER A 181 14.93 -11.11 33.04
CA SER A 181 14.44 -12.16 33.95
C SER A 181 12.91 -12.19 33.94
N VAL A 182 12.32 -13.37 34.18
CA VAL A 182 10.87 -13.54 34.36
C VAL A 182 10.29 -12.67 35.49
N LEU A 183 11.14 -12.20 36.42
CA LEU A 183 10.76 -11.27 37.49
C LEU A 183 10.80 -9.79 37.06
N HIS A 184 11.47 -9.46 35.95
CA HIS A 184 11.64 -8.08 35.48
C HIS A 184 10.28 -7.47 35.09
N PRO A 185 9.95 -6.24 35.52
CA PRO A 185 8.64 -5.64 35.25
C PRO A 185 8.35 -5.50 33.76
N ILE A 186 9.35 -5.12 32.94
CA ILE A 186 9.20 -5.04 31.48
C ILE A 186 9.01 -6.42 30.83
N TYR A 187 9.59 -7.49 31.39
CA TYR A 187 9.30 -8.84 30.90
C TYR A 187 7.80 -9.15 31.10
N LYS A 188 7.28 -8.92 32.30
CA LYS A 188 5.87 -9.16 32.63
C LYS A 188 4.91 -8.33 31.77
N LEU A 189 5.30 -7.09 31.45
CA LEU A 189 4.53 -6.21 30.57
C LEU A 189 4.50 -6.73 29.13
N LEU A 190 5.64 -7.12 28.56
CA LEU A 190 5.75 -7.47 27.15
C LEU A 190 5.33 -8.93 26.85
N HIS A 191 5.61 -9.86 27.75
CA HIS A 191 5.47 -11.29 27.51
C HIS A 191 4.06 -11.72 27.04
N PRO A 192 2.94 -11.21 27.58
CA PRO A 192 1.60 -11.55 27.08
C PRO A 192 1.40 -11.23 25.59
N HIS A 193 2.05 -10.19 25.07
CA HIS A 193 1.95 -9.77 23.67
C HIS A 193 2.76 -10.63 22.70
N PHE A 194 3.57 -11.57 23.20
CA PHE A 194 4.43 -12.44 22.40
C PHE A 194 3.87 -13.85 22.23
N ARG A 195 2.72 -14.14 22.84
CA ARG A 195 2.09 -15.45 22.82
C ARG A 195 1.97 -15.98 21.40
N ASP A 196 2.44 -17.22 21.20
CA ASP A 196 2.39 -17.99 19.95
C ASP A 196 3.11 -17.38 18.74
N ASN A 197 3.67 -16.17 18.80
CA ASN A 197 4.30 -15.50 17.66
C ASN A 197 5.51 -16.28 17.09
N MET A 198 6.44 -16.72 17.93
CA MET A 198 7.57 -17.55 17.46
C MET A 198 7.11 -18.90 16.88
N ASN A 199 6.05 -19.49 17.43
CA ASN A 199 5.52 -20.77 16.96
C ASN A 199 4.89 -20.63 15.56
N VAL A 200 4.02 -19.63 15.38
CA VAL A 200 3.43 -19.36 14.05
C VAL A 200 4.49 -18.93 13.04
N ASN A 201 5.52 -18.16 13.44
CA ASN A 201 6.61 -17.78 12.55
C ASN A 201 7.46 -18.99 12.13
N ALA A 202 7.72 -19.93 13.04
CA ALA A 202 8.44 -21.17 12.71
C ALA A 202 7.65 -22.01 11.69
N LEU A 203 6.34 -22.17 11.90
CA LEU A 203 5.47 -22.85 10.94
C LEU A 203 5.43 -22.10 9.60
N ALA A 204 5.31 -20.77 9.61
CA ALA A 204 5.32 -19.97 8.40
C ALA A 204 6.60 -20.19 7.58
N ARG A 205 7.77 -20.21 8.24
CA ARG A 205 9.05 -20.54 7.58
C ARG A 205 9.08 -21.93 6.96
N GLN A 206 8.31 -22.89 7.47
CA GLN A 206 8.29 -24.27 7.01
C GLN A 206 7.29 -24.52 5.87
N VAL A 207 6.12 -23.88 5.89
CA VAL A 207 5.02 -24.19 4.96
C VAL A 207 4.47 -23.00 4.16
N LEU A 208 4.66 -21.77 4.66
CA LEU A 208 4.02 -20.57 4.09
C LEU A 208 4.98 -19.80 3.17
N ILE A 209 6.17 -19.46 3.67
CA ILE A 209 7.14 -18.55 3.02
C ILE A 209 8.40 -19.25 2.50
N ASN A 210 8.47 -20.58 2.63
CA ASN A 210 9.54 -21.38 2.04
C ASN A 210 9.45 -21.39 0.51
N ALA A 211 10.53 -21.79 -0.14
CA ALA A 211 10.54 -22.06 -1.57
C ALA A 211 9.43 -23.06 -1.93
N PHE A 212 8.63 -22.73 -2.96
CA PHE A 212 7.43 -23.47 -3.37
C PHE A 212 6.33 -23.58 -2.30
N GLY A 213 6.41 -22.80 -1.23
CA GLY A 213 5.39 -22.70 -0.20
C GLY A 213 4.12 -22.00 -0.68
N ILE A 214 3.18 -21.81 0.24
CA ILE A 214 1.86 -21.25 -0.07
C ILE A 214 1.97 -19.84 -0.68
N LEU A 215 2.78 -18.93 -0.14
CA LEU A 215 2.87 -17.57 -0.71
C LEU A 215 3.50 -17.57 -2.10
N GLU A 216 4.60 -18.29 -2.32
CA GLU A 216 5.22 -18.33 -3.66
C GLU A 216 4.32 -18.91 -4.75
N THR A 217 3.34 -19.73 -4.38
CA THR A 217 2.41 -20.37 -5.32
C THR A 217 1.09 -19.62 -5.49
N THR A 218 0.76 -18.68 -4.60
CA THR A 218 -0.56 -18.02 -4.58
C THR A 218 -0.53 -16.50 -4.74
N VAL A 219 0.59 -15.82 -4.43
CA VAL A 219 0.72 -14.37 -4.61
C VAL A 219 1.59 -14.00 -5.81
N PHE A 220 1.31 -12.83 -6.40
CA PHE A 220 1.89 -12.43 -7.69
C PHE A 220 3.44 -12.38 -7.75
N PRO A 221 4.20 -12.07 -6.67
CA PRO A 221 5.67 -12.02 -6.75
C PRO A 221 6.31 -13.39 -6.93
N ALA A 222 5.57 -14.48 -6.71
CA ALA A 222 6.04 -15.85 -6.82
C ALA A 222 7.35 -16.07 -6.01
N LYS A 223 8.37 -16.68 -6.63
CA LYS A 223 9.69 -16.91 -6.02
C LYS A 223 10.46 -15.65 -5.60
N PHE A 224 9.99 -14.45 -5.94
CA PHE A 224 10.61 -13.19 -5.53
C PHE A 224 9.98 -12.61 -4.25
N SER A 225 9.01 -13.30 -3.65
CA SER A 225 8.22 -12.82 -2.50
C SER A 225 9.08 -12.38 -1.30
N MET A 226 9.98 -13.25 -0.84
CA MET A 226 10.81 -12.94 0.34
C MET A 226 11.92 -11.93 0.05
N GLU A 227 12.46 -11.94 -1.17
CA GLU A 227 13.41 -10.91 -1.61
C GLU A 227 12.73 -9.53 -1.65
N TRP A 228 11.50 -9.46 -2.16
CA TRP A 228 10.73 -8.22 -2.22
C TRP A 228 10.40 -7.68 -0.83
N SER A 229 9.95 -8.55 0.10
CA SER A 229 9.74 -8.18 1.50
C SER A 229 11.02 -7.63 2.17
N SER A 230 12.17 -8.27 1.93
CA SER A 230 13.48 -7.78 2.40
C SER A 230 13.85 -6.41 1.81
N ALA A 231 13.61 -6.18 0.52
CA ALA A 231 13.83 -4.87 -0.09
C ALA A 231 12.94 -3.78 0.53
N MET A 232 11.69 -4.11 0.87
CA MET A 232 10.78 -3.18 1.54
C MET A 232 11.20 -2.86 2.99
N TYR A 233 11.85 -3.80 3.68
CA TYR A 233 12.38 -3.59 5.03
C TYR A 233 13.43 -2.46 5.10
N LYS A 234 14.13 -2.14 4.00
CA LYS A 234 15.08 -1.02 3.95
C LYS A 234 14.45 0.33 4.32
N ASN A 235 13.14 0.47 4.10
CA ASN A 235 12.38 1.69 4.42
C ASN A 235 11.57 1.57 5.71
N TRP A 236 11.72 0.46 6.46
CA TRP A 236 11.05 0.27 7.73
C TRP A 236 11.74 1.08 8.83
N VAL A 237 10.94 1.78 9.62
CA VAL A 237 11.41 2.70 10.66
C VAL A 237 10.55 2.46 11.89
N PHE A 238 11.18 2.05 13.00
CA PHE A 238 10.45 1.62 14.20
C PHE A 238 9.55 2.72 14.80
N PRO A 239 10.00 3.98 14.98
CA PRO A 239 9.11 5.05 15.48
C PRO A 239 7.90 5.30 14.60
N ASP A 240 8.03 5.11 13.28
CA ASP A 240 6.93 5.31 12.32
C ASP A 240 5.86 4.21 12.41
N GLN A 241 6.04 3.18 13.24
CA GLN A 241 5.01 2.17 13.48
C GLN A 241 3.97 2.61 14.52
N ALA A 242 4.22 3.71 15.24
CA ALA A 242 3.20 4.32 16.09
C ALA A 242 2.08 4.89 15.22
N LEU A 243 0.83 4.56 15.54
CA LEU A 243 -0.32 4.91 14.69
C LEU A 243 -0.43 6.41 14.37
N PRO A 244 -0.30 7.35 15.33
CA PRO A 244 -0.30 8.79 15.01
C PRO A 244 0.81 9.19 14.03
N ALA A 245 2.02 8.64 14.22
CA ALA A 245 3.16 8.93 13.35
C ALA A 245 2.95 8.37 11.94
N ASP A 246 2.41 7.16 11.80
CA ASP A 246 2.07 6.57 10.50
C ASP A 246 1.01 7.40 9.76
N LEU A 247 -0.07 7.79 10.45
CA LEU A 247 -1.14 8.61 9.86
C LEU A 247 -0.61 9.96 9.36
N ILE A 248 0.22 10.65 10.15
CA ILE A 248 0.88 11.90 9.73
C ILE A 248 1.81 11.65 8.55
N LYS A 249 2.64 10.59 8.60
CA LYS A 249 3.60 10.25 7.55
C LYS A 249 2.91 9.97 6.22
N ARG A 250 1.77 9.27 6.23
CA ARG A 250 0.94 9.03 5.04
C ARG A 250 0.13 10.25 4.61
N GLY A 251 0.09 11.29 5.44
CA GLY A 251 -0.69 12.50 5.23
C GLY A 251 -2.19 12.25 5.42
N MET A 252 -2.56 11.24 6.20
CA MET A 252 -3.96 10.94 6.57
C MET A 252 -4.41 11.70 7.81
N ALA A 253 -3.47 12.29 8.55
CA ALA A 253 -3.73 13.16 9.68
C ALA A 253 -2.73 14.32 9.71
N VAL A 254 -3.06 15.35 10.48
CA VAL A 254 -2.16 16.45 10.85
C VAL A 254 -2.06 16.52 12.37
N GLU A 255 -0.95 17.04 12.88
CA GLU A 255 -0.82 17.34 14.31
C GLU A 255 -1.86 18.39 14.72
N ASP A 256 -2.52 18.13 15.86
CA ASP A 256 -3.52 19.02 16.42
C ASP A 256 -3.52 18.88 17.94
N SER A 257 -2.91 19.84 18.64
CA SER A 257 -2.81 19.84 20.10
C SER A 257 -4.14 20.06 20.81
N SER A 258 -5.18 20.49 20.07
CA SER A 258 -6.54 20.62 20.61
C SER A 258 -7.34 19.31 20.54
N SER A 259 -6.89 18.34 19.74
CA SER A 259 -7.47 17.00 19.67
C SER A 259 -7.04 16.14 20.86
N SER A 260 -7.94 15.28 21.36
CA SER A 260 -7.66 14.34 22.44
C SER A 260 -6.50 13.38 22.14
N HIS A 261 -6.26 13.10 20.87
CA HIS A 261 -5.23 12.17 20.41
C HIS A 261 -3.98 12.88 19.83
N GLY A 262 -3.92 14.22 19.94
CA GLY A 262 -2.82 15.03 19.41
C GLY A 262 -2.75 15.11 17.88
N VAL A 263 -3.72 14.50 17.19
CA VAL A 263 -3.84 14.50 15.72
C VAL A 263 -5.30 14.70 15.30
N ARG A 264 -5.48 15.29 14.12
CA ARG A 264 -6.77 15.41 13.45
C ARG A 264 -6.73 14.71 12.11
N LEU A 265 -7.66 13.79 11.87
CA LEU A 265 -7.77 13.05 10.62
C LEU A 265 -8.20 13.97 9.48
N LEU A 266 -7.72 13.69 8.27
CA LEU A 266 -8.15 14.37 7.03
C LEU A 266 -9.34 13.67 6.37
N ILE A 267 -9.58 12.41 6.74
CA ILE A 267 -10.82 11.69 6.47
C ILE A 267 -11.42 11.39 7.84
N GLU A 268 -12.50 12.10 8.18
CA GLU A 268 -13.10 12.01 9.52
C GLU A 268 -13.62 10.60 9.82
N ASP A 269 -14.30 9.98 8.84
CA ASP A 269 -14.77 8.59 8.91
C ASP A 269 -13.77 7.65 8.22
N TYR A 270 -12.60 7.49 8.85
CA TYR A 270 -11.61 6.48 8.48
C TYR A 270 -11.58 5.40 9.58
N PRO A 271 -12.37 4.31 9.45
CA PRO A 271 -12.65 3.40 10.55
C PRO A 271 -11.42 2.82 11.24
N TYR A 272 -10.42 2.35 10.47
CA TYR A 272 -9.16 1.84 11.04
C TYR A 272 -8.43 2.86 11.91
N ALA A 273 -8.43 4.14 11.53
CA ALA A 273 -7.71 5.20 12.22
C ALA A 273 -8.51 5.81 13.38
N VAL A 274 -9.85 5.74 13.33
CA VAL A 274 -10.73 6.21 14.40
C VAL A 274 -10.76 5.19 15.55
N ASP A 275 -10.81 3.90 15.22
CA ASP A 275 -10.90 2.82 16.21
C ASP A 275 -9.54 2.48 16.86
N GLY A 276 -8.45 2.70 16.13
CA GLY A 276 -7.07 2.40 16.57
C GLY A 276 -6.46 3.49 17.43
#